data_AF-C9YYI6-F1
#
_entry.id   AF-C9YYI6-F1
#
_cell.length_a   1.000
_cell.length_b   1.000
_cell.length_c   1.000
_cell.angle_alpha   90.00
_cell.angle_beta   90.00
_cell.angle_gamma   90.00
#
_symmetry.space_group_name_H-M   'P 1'
#
loop_
_entity.id
_entity.type
_entity.pdbx_description
1 polymer ?
#
loop_
_entity_poly.entity_id
_entity_poly.type
_entity_poly.pdbx_seq_one_letter_code
_entity_poly.pdbx_strand_id
1 'polypeptide(L)'
;MKVMTMPSEGTVEKELLDFLHVRTKTVWEEDTDLFAAGGLSSLFAMELVVHLEKSYGIAIRGADLRLDNFRTVTGMAALVRRLRAAAGDAGE
;
A
#
# COMPACT_ATOMS: atom_id res chain seq x y z
N MET A 1 31.99 -8.40 -0.96
CA MET A 1 31.56 -7.00 -1.12
C MET A 1 30.17 -6.86 -0.54
N LYS A 2 30.06 -6.14 0.59
CA LYS A 2 28.79 -5.87 1.27
C LYS A 2 28.21 -4.63 0.59
N VAL A 3 27.31 -4.81 -0.37
CA VAL A 3 26.57 -3.68 -0.93
C VAL A 3 25.52 -3.32 0.11
N MET A 4 25.90 -2.35 0.96
CA MET A 4 24.98 -1.58 1.77
C MET A 4 24.18 -0.70 0.80
N THR A 5 23.08 -1.23 0.27
CA THR A 5 22.08 -0.37 -0.35
C THR A 5 21.27 0.21 0.79
N MET A 6 21.66 1.41 1.24
CA MET A 6 20.78 2.23 2.06
C MET A 6 19.48 2.42 1.28
N PRO A 7 18.30 2.31 1.90
CA PRO A 7 17.04 2.45 1.21
C PRO A 7 16.96 3.91 0.75
N SER A 8 17.17 4.17 -0.54
CA SER A 8 16.58 5.34 -1.18
C SER A 8 15.11 5.33 -0.78
N GLU A 9 14.66 6.35 -0.04
CA GLU A 9 13.27 6.53 0.41
C GLU A 9 12.34 6.05 -0.70
N GLY A 10 11.87 4.80 -0.58
CA GLY A 10 10.95 4.25 -1.54
C GLY A 10 9.70 5.09 -1.39
N THR A 11 9.22 5.66 -2.49
CA THR A 11 7.85 6.14 -2.51
C THR A 11 6.95 5.00 -2.03
N VAL A 12 5.88 5.31 -1.28
CA VAL A 12 4.92 4.30 -0.78
C VAL A 12 4.52 3.33 -1.89
N GLU A 13 4.38 3.85 -3.12
CA GLU A 13 4.15 3.12 -4.34
C GLU A 13 5.18 2.02 -4.61
N LYS A 14 6.48 2.32 -4.52
CA LYS A 14 7.54 1.34 -4.76
C LYS A 14 7.52 0.21 -3.73
N GLU A 15 7.34 0.54 -2.46
CA GLU A 15 7.25 -0.47 -1.38
C GLU A 15 6.05 -1.40 -1.58
N LEU A 16 4.91 -0.84 -2.02
CA LEU A 16 3.72 -1.62 -2.33
C LEU A 16 3.92 -2.49 -3.57
N LEU A 17 4.58 -1.98 -4.62
CA LEU A 17 4.92 -2.77 -5.80
C LEU A 17 5.83 -3.94 -5.45
N ASP A 18 6.85 -3.72 -4.62
CA ASP A 18 7.76 -4.77 -4.16
C ASP A 18 6.99 -5.82 -3.32
N PHE A 19 6.11 -5.38 -2.43
CA PHE A 19 5.25 -6.28 -1.65
C PHE A 19 4.32 -7.13 -2.54
N LEU A 20 3.66 -6.48 -3.50
CA LEU A 20 2.77 -7.14 -4.46
C LEU A 20 3.56 -8.12 -5.33
N HIS A 21 4.76 -7.77 -5.79
CA HIS A 21 5.62 -8.64 -6.58
C HIS A 21 6.01 -9.90 -5.80
N VAL A 22 6.41 -9.75 -4.53
CA VAL A 22 6.79 -10.89 -3.68
C VAL A 22 5.62 -11.85 -3.48
N ARG A 23 4.41 -11.31 -3.29
CA ARG A 23 3.18 -12.08 -3.00
C ARG A 23 2.53 -12.70 -4.23
N THR A 24 2.45 -11.96 -5.34
CA THR A 24 1.76 -12.36 -6.57
C THR A 24 2.69 -12.96 -7.64
N LYS A 25 4.00 -12.87 -7.44
CA LYS A 25 5.04 -13.26 -8.42
C LYS A 25 4.89 -12.55 -9.78
N THR A 26 4.23 -11.41 -9.79
CA THR A 26 3.89 -10.64 -10.99
C THR A 26 4.39 -9.21 -10.82
N VAL A 27 4.80 -8.57 -11.91
CA VAL A 27 5.16 -7.15 -11.91
C VAL A 27 3.90 -6.36 -12.29
N TRP A 28 3.56 -5.36 -11.49
CA TRP A 28 2.36 -4.53 -11.66
C TRP A 28 2.76 -3.08 -11.99
N GLU A 29 1.89 -2.36 -12.67
CA GLU A 29 2.02 -0.90 -12.81
C GLU A 29 1.18 -0.18 -11.75
N GLU A 30 1.54 1.06 -11.44
CA GLU A 30 0.96 1.82 -10.34
C GLU A 30 -0.56 2.02 -10.48
N ASP A 31 -1.02 2.22 -11.71
CA ASP A 31 -2.42 2.48 -12.08
C ASP A 31 -3.17 1.22 -12.53
N THR A 32 -2.55 0.03 -12.42
CA THR A 32 -3.22 -1.22 -12.77
C THR A 32 -4.32 -1.53 -11.76
N ASP A 33 -5.53 -1.85 -12.26
CA ASP A 33 -6.60 -2.41 -11.44
C ASP A 33 -6.28 -3.85 -11.04
N LEU A 34 -5.75 -4.01 -9.83
CA LEU A 34 -5.28 -5.29 -9.32
C LEU A 34 -6.44 -6.27 -9.05
N PHE A 35 -7.67 -5.77 -8.83
CA PHE A 35 -8.84 -6.62 -8.65
C PHE A 35 -9.35 -7.14 -10.00
N ALA A 36 -9.45 -6.26 -11.00
CA ALA A 36 -9.87 -6.67 -12.34
C ALA A 36 -8.83 -7.59 -13.02
N ALA A 37 -7.55 -7.36 -12.76
CA ALA A 37 -6.48 -8.21 -13.28
C ALA A 37 -6.33 -9.55 -12.52
N GLY A 38 -7.10 -9.78 -11.45
CA GLY A 38 -7.02 -10.99 -10.63
C GLY A 38 -5.78 -11.07 -9.74
N GLY A 39 -5.06 -9.96 -9.56
CA GLY A 39 -3.90 -9.83 -8.67
C GLY A 39 -4.26 -9.80 -7.19
N LEU A 40 -5.52 -9.46 -6.84
CA LEU A 40 -6.02 -9.42 -5.45
C LEU A 40 -7.23 -10.35 -5.25
N SER A 41 -7.12 -11.22 -4.24
CA SER A 41 -8.27 -11.97 -3.70
C SER A 41 -8.87 -11.23 -2.51
N SER A 42 -10.12 -11.55 -2.13
CA SER A 42 -10.78 -10.94 -0.96
C SER A 42 -10.02 -11.14 0.35
N LEU A 43 -9.35 -12.28 0.51
CA LEU A 43 -8.51 -12.55 1.68
C LEU A 43 -7.22 -11.72 1.64
N PHE A 44 -6.58 -11.66 0.48
CA PHE A 44 -5.34 -10.90 0.33
C PHE A 44 -5.57 -9.39 0.49
N ALA A 45 -6.74 -8.88 0.10
CA ALA A 45 -7.14 -7.50 0.37
C ALA A 45 -7.15 -7.17 1.87
N MET A 46 -7.62 -8.10 2.72
CA MET A 46 -7.57 -7.92 4.17
C MET A 46 -6.14 -7.99 4.73
N GLU A 47 -5.30 -8.90 4.22
CA GLU A 47 -3.86 -8.93 4.57
C GLU A 47 -3.15 -7.62 4.19
N LEU A 48 -3.48 -7.07 3.03
CA LEU A 48 -2.96 -5.80 2.52
C LEU A 48 -3.35 -4.64 3.44
N VAL A 49 -4.62 -4.56 3.87
CA VAL A 49 -5.06 -3.54 4.86
C VAL A 49 -4.22 -3.63 6.13
N VAL A 50 -4.07 -4.83 6.70
CA VAL A 50 -3.28 -5.02 7.92
C VAL A 50 -1.80 -4.68 7.71
N HIS A 51 -1.26 -4.98 6.53
CA HIS A 51 0.10 -4.61 6.16
C HIS A 51 0.27 -3.09 6.11
N LEU A 52 -0.64 -2.37 5.45
CA LEU A 52 -0.63 -0.92 5.36
C LEU A 52 -0.68 -0.25 6.74
N GLU A 53 -1.61 -0.70 7.60
CA GLU A 53 -1.73 -0.18 8.96
C GLU A 53 -0.44 -0.35 9.76
N LYS A 54 0.17 -1.54 9.72
CA LYS A 54 1.40 -1.86 10.45
C LYS A 54 2.64 -1.18 9.89
N SER A 55 2.80 -1.15 8.57
CA SER A 55 3.97 -0.58 7.90
C SER A 55 4.03 0.93 8.05
N TYR A 56 2.87 1.60 7.99
CA TYR A 56 2.82 3.07 7.97
C TYR A 56 2.33 3.70 9.27
N GLY A 57 1.87 2.92 10.25
CA GLY A 57 1.36 3.41 11.53
C GLY A 57 0.02 4.14 11.38
N ILE A 58 -0.78 3.75 10.40
CA ILE A 58 -2.09 4.35 10.09
C ILE A 58 -3.23 3.44 10.54
N ALA A 59 -4.44 3.99 10.60
CA ALA A 59 -5.63 3.20 10.83
C ALA A 59 -6.63 3.38 9.69
N ILE A 60 -7.06 2.27 9.10
CA ILE A 60 -7.92 2.23 7.92
C ILE A 60 -9.32 1.75 8.37
N ARG A 61 -10.31 2.65 8.41
CA ARG A 61 -11.66 2.32 8.90
C ARG A 61 -12.76 3.02 8.12
N GLY A 62 -13.98 2.49 8.20
CA GLY A 62 -15.19 3.13 7.65
C GLY A 62 -15.04 3.53 6.18
N ALA A 63 -15.01 4.83 5.92
CA ALA A 63 -14.87 5.41 4.58
C ALA A 63 -13.55 5.09 3.88
N ASP A 64 -12.51 4.68 4.61
CA ASP A 64 -11.22 4.28 4.05
C ASP A 64 -11.23 2.87 3.47
N LEU A 65 -12.16 2.00 3.89
CA LEU A 65 -12.29 0.61 3.43
C LEU A 65 -13.01 0.49 2.06
N ARG A 66 -13.05 1.57 1.28
CA ARG A 66 -13.63 1.54 -0.07
C ARG A 66 -12.65 0.87 -1.03
N LEU A 67 -13.18 -0.02 -1.86
CA LEU A 67 -12.42 -0.75 -2.90
C LEU A 67 -11.56 0.19 -3.76
N ASP A 68 -12.07 1.37 -4.07
CA ASP A 68 -11.38 2.40 -4.86
C ASP A 68 -9.99 2.75 -4.31
N ASN A 69 -9.83 2.76 -2.98
CA ASN A 69 -8.55 3.05 -2.32
C ASN A 69 -7.54 1.89 -2.42
N PHE A 70 -7.97 0.68 -2.75
CA PHE A 70 -7.11 -0.52 -2.83
C PHE A 70 -6.99 -1.06 -4.26
N ARG A 71 -7.67 -0.42 -5.21
CA ARG A 71 -7.78 -0.89 -6.58
C ARG A 71 -6.45 -0.82 -7.31
N THR A 72 -5.69 0.24 -7.05
CA THR A 72 -4.42 0.56 -7.66
C THR A 72 -3.39 0.91 -6.59
N VAL A 73 -2.10 0.82 -6.92
CA VAL A 73 -1.03 1.23 -6.01
C VAL A 73 -1.07 2.73 -5.77
N THR A 74 -1.39 3.52 -6.79
CA THR A 74 -1.60 4.97 -6.67
C THR A 74 -2.68 5.28 -5.61
N GLY A 75 -3.81 4.55 -5.63
CA GLY A 75 -4.89 4.73 -4.66
C GLY A 75 -4.46 4.38 -3.23
N MET A 76 -3.72 3.29 -3.06
CA MET A 76 -3.20 2.87 -1.76
C MET A 76 -2.20 3.89 -1.21
N ALA A 77 -1.27 4.37 -2.04
CA ALA A 77 -0.28 5.36 -1.64
C ALA A 77 -0.94 6.70 -1.26
N ALA A 78 -1.95 7.14 -2.01
CA ALA A 78 -2.74 8.32 -1.68
C ALA A 78 -3.46 8.16 -0.33
N LEU A 79 -4.05 6.98 -0.06
CA LEU A 79 -4.68 6.68 1.22
C LEU A 79 -3.67 6.75 2.38
N VAL A 80 -2.51 6.12 2.24
CA VAL A 80 -1.44 6.13 3.25
C VAL A 80 -1.00 7.55 3.56
N ARG A 81 -0.73 8.36 2.53
CA ARG A 81 -0.31 9.76 2.69
C ARG A 81 -1.38 10.58 3.42
N ARG A 82 -2.65 10.41 3.04
CA ARG A 82 -3.78 11.11 3.68
C ARG A 82 -3.91 10.75 5.16
N LEU A 83 -3.84 9.47 5.49
CA LEU A 83 -4.00 9.00 6.87
C LEU A 83 -2.79 9.36 7.74
N ARG A 84 -1.57 9.37 7.18
CA ARG A 84 -0.38 9.85 7.89
C ARG A 84 -0.45 11.35 8.21
N ALA A 85 -0.92 12.17 7.27
CA ALA A 85 -1.11 13.59 7.51
C ALA A 85 -2.12 13.83 8.65
N ALA A 86 -3.28 13.17 8.59
CA ALA A 86 -4.31 13.28 9.62
C ALA A 86 -3.84 12.78 11.01
N ALA A 87 -2.98 11.76 11.06
CA ALA A 87 -2.41 11.25 12.30
C ALA A 87 -1.35 12.19 12.90
N GLY A 88 -0.64 12.96 12.07
CA GLY A 88 0.32 13.99 12.51
C GLY A 88 -0.38 15.22 13.10
N ASP A 89 -1.52 15.62 12.53
CA ASP A 89 -2.27 16.80 12.98
C ASP A 89 -3.08 16.58 14.27
N ALA A 90 -3.40 15.33 14.62
CA ALA A 90 -4.15 15.00 15.84
C ALA A 90 -3.29 15.00 17.13
N GLY A 91 -2.02 15.39 17.03
CA GLY A 91 -1.03 15.36 18.10
C GLY A 91 -0.58 16.73 18.64
N GLU A 92 -1.24 17.84 18.27
CA GLU A 92 -0.94 19.19 18.79
C GLU A 92 -2.05 19.76 19.68
#